data_AF-A0A954U701-F1
#
_entry.id   AF-A0A954U701-F1
#
_cell.length_a   1.000
_cell.length_b   1.000
_cell.length_c   1.000
_cell.angle_alpha   90.00
_cell.angle_beta   90.00
_cell.angle_gamma   90.00
#
_symmetry.space_group_name_H-M   'P 1'
#
loop_
_entity.id
_entity.type
_entity.pdbx_description
1 polymer ?
#
loop_
_entity_poly.entity_id
_entity_poly.type
_entity_poly.pdbx_seq_one_letter_code
_entity_poly.pdbx_strand_id
1 'polypeptide(L)'
;GDLHSDMIKRGGVVVHDQAGYDAWLAEAAKPPVNEVAHGFWLYQRMGCKSCHSTVEGTRIVGPSFAKSYGQTIKTAKGEDVKFDQQYIRQSILEPQAEAREGYQNASQMPSFQGKLNEDQLSALTAFLVAMKDEAFIQAVADGDLSEADKESLGLTDTATAEAGSDAEKPAAETPEKPAGEASTEPASEPSESPPAPKT
;
A
#
# COMPACT_ATOMS: atom_id res chain seq x y z
N GLY A 1 -15.35 0.51 -27.99
CA GLY A 1 -14.82 1.34 -26.90
C GLY A 1 -15.10 2.77 -27.25
N ASP A 2 -15.85 3.45 -26.41
CA ASP A 2 -16.27 4.86 -26.48
C ASP A 2 -15.20 5.82 -25.91
N LEU A 3 -14.32 5.35 -25.04
CA LEU A 3 -13.29 6.17 -24.37
C LEU A 3 -12.00 6.41 -25.17
N HIS A 4 -11.91 5.99 -26.44
CA HIS A 4 -10.68 6.15 -27.23
C HIS A 4 -10.30 7.64 -27.45
N SER A 5 -11.30 8.51 -27.69
CA SER A 5 -11.09 9.95 -27.90
C SER A 5 -10.74 10.72 -26.63
N ASP A 6 -11.01 10.15 -25.45
CA ASP A 6 -10.73 10.79 -24.17
C ASP A 6 -9.31 10.49 -23.67
N MET A 7 -8.57 9.58 -24.34
CA MET A 7 -7.18 9.26 -23.97
C MET A 7 -6.23 10.46 -24.12
N ILE A 8 -6.49 11.39 -25.06
CA ILE A 8 -5.65 12.58 -25.30
C ILE A 8 -5.97 13.71 -24.31
N LYS A 9 -7.13 13.66 -23.64
CA LYS A 9 -7.53 14.71 -22.67
C LYS A 9 -6.79 14.60 -21.33
N ARG A 10 -6.05 13.50 -21.10
CA ARG A 10 -5.34 13.25 -19.84
C ARG A 10 -3.86 13.64 -19.95
N GLY A 11 -3.56 14.84 -19.45
CA GLY A 11 -2.20 15.30 -19.17
C GLY A 11 -1.40 15.75 -20.39
N GLY A 12 -0.84 16.96 -20.32
CA GLY A 12 0.12 17.44 -21.31
C GLY A 12 1.47 16.75 -21.17
N VAL A 13 2.26 16.72 -22.24
CA VAL A 13 3.67 16.31 -22.19
C VAL A 13 4.51 17.53 -21.84
N VAL A 14 5.17 17.50 -20.69
CA VAL A 14 6.14 18.53 -20.29
C VAL A 14 7.54 18.02 -20.61
N VAL A 15 8.29 18.77 -21.41
CA VAL A 15 9.67 18.44 -21.79
C VAL A 15 10.63 19.19 -20.89
N HIS A 16 11.50 18.47 -20.20
CA HIS A 16 12.58 19.02 -19.38
C HIS A 16 13.93 18.79 -20.08
N ASP A 17 14.94 19.61 -19.76
CA ASP A 17 16.33 19.19 -19.95
C ASP A 17 16.71 18.08 -18.97
N GLN A 18 17.88 17.46 -19.13
CA GLN A 18 18.27 16.31 -18.30
C GLN A 18 18.30 16.66 -16.79
N ALA A 19 18.87 17.81 -16.43
CA ALA A 19 18.99 18.21 -15.03
C ALA A 19 17.61 18.52 -14.41
N GLY A 20 16.73 19.18 -15.18
CA GLY A 20 15.36 19.45 -14.77
C GLY A 20 14.52 18.17 -14.65
N TYR A 21 14.74 17.20 -15.54
CA TYR A 21 14.08 15.89 -15.46
C TYR A 21 14.53 15.11 -14.22
N ASP A 22 15.83 15.09 -13.94
CA ASP A 22 16.39 14.41 -12.76
C ASP A 22 15.89 15.03 -11.46
N ALA A 23 15.80 16.38 -11.40
CA ALA A 23 15.23 17.09 -10.27
C ALA A 23 13.74 16.78 -10.08
N TRP A 24 12.97 16.74 -11.17
CA TRP A 24 11.56 16.38 -11.14
C TRP A 24 11.35 14.93 -10.66
N LEU A 25 12.17 13.99 -11.15
CA LEU A 25 12.12 12.59 -10.70
C LEU A 25 12.43 12.46 -9.21
N ALA A 26 13.45 13.16 -8.73
CA ALA A 26 13.83 13.15 -7.32
C ALA A 26 12.72 13.71 -6.43
N GLU A 27 12.03 14.76 -6.87
CA GLU A 27 10.90 15.32 -6.14
C GLU A 27 9.69 14.38 -6.15
N ALA A 28 9.31 13.87 -7.32
CA ALA A 28 8.18 12.95 -7.45
C ALA A 28 8.36 11.67 -6.61
N ALA A 29 9.60 11.24 -6.41
CA ALA A 29 9.94 10.06 -5.60
C ALA A 29 9.81 10.28 -4.08
N LYS A 30 9.70 11.52 -3.61
CA LYS A 30 9.52 11.80 -2.18
C LYS A 30 8.08 11.47 -1.76
N PRO A 31 7.88 10.70 -0.68
CA PRO A 31 6.56 10.52 -0.12
C PRO A 31 6.07 11.84 0.52
N PRO A 32 4.77 12.16 0.44
CA PRO A 32 4.18 13.22 1.25
C PRO A 32 4.42 13.02 2.75
N VAL A 33 4.49 14.09 3.52
CA VAL A 33 4.65 14.02 4.98
C VAL A 33 3.30 13.74 5.65
N ASN A 34 2.22 14.35 5.15
CA ASN A 34 0.88 14.06 5.65
C ASN A 34 0.51 12.59 5.43
N GLU A 35 0.06 11.91 6.49
CA GLU A 35 -0.17 10.47 6.49
C GLU A 35 -1.24 10.01 5.47
N VAL A 36 -2.34 10.76 5.33
CA VAL A 36 -3.40 10.44 4.36
C VAL A 36 -2.91 10.65 2.93
N ALA A 37 -2.20 11.76 2.67
CA ALA A 37 -1.61 12.03 1.37
C ALA A 37 -0.55 10.97 1.01
N HIS A 38 0.27 10.54 1.98
CA HIS A 38 1.23 9.46 1.82
C HIS A 38 0.54 8.12 1.51
N GLY A 39 -0.56 7.82 2.19
CA GLY A 39 -1.37 6.64 1.91
C GLY A 39 -1.93 6.63 0.48
N PHE A 40 -2.45 7.77 0.01
CA PHE A 40 -2.90 7.90 -1.38
C PHE A 40 -1.74 7.75 -2.38
N TRP A 41 -0.57 8.33 -2.08
CA TRP A 41 0.64 8.18 -2.89
C TRP A 41 1.09 6.71 -2.99
N LEU A 42 1.03 5.95 -1.89
CA LEU A 42 1.28 4.51 -1.86
C LEU A 42 0.22 3.74 -2.65
N TYR A 43 -1.07 4.06 -2.51
CA TYR A 43 -2.16 3.46 -3.27
C TYR A 43 -1.92 3.55 -4.78
N GLN A 44 -1.37 4.67 -5.25
CA GLN A 44 -1.02 4.84 -6.66
C GLN A 44 0.22 4.05 -7.08
N ARG A 45 1.27 4.05 -6.25
CA ARG A 45 2.59 3.48 -6.60
C ARG A 45 2.71 1.99 -6.37
N MET A 46 1.99 1.45 -5.39
CA MET A 46 1.97 0.02 -5.07
C MET A 46 1.01 -0.77 -5.98
N GLY A 47 0.36 -0.10 -6.95
CA GLY A 47 -0.52 -0.74 -7.93
C GLY A 47 -1.94 -1.00 -7.44
N CYS A 48 -2.31 -0.54 -6.24
CA CYS A 48 -3.64 -0.73 -5.67
C CYS A 48 -4.74 -0.16 -6.59
N LYS A 49 -4.48 1.00 -7.21
CA LYS A 49 -5.40 1.68 -8.14
C LYS A 49 -5.76 0.89 -9.39
N SER A 50 -4.94 -0.10 -9.75
CA SER A 50 -5.21 -0.95 -10.92
C SER A 50 -6.33 -1.96 -10.67
N CYS A 51 -6.66 -2.24 -9.40
CA CYS A 51 -7.66 -3.22 -9.02
C CYS A 51 -8.81 -2.63 -8.20
N HIS A 52 -8.54 -1.60 -7.40
CA HIS A 52 -9.51 -0.97 -6.51
C HIS A 52 -9.79 0.45 -6.96
N SER A 53 -11.07 0.81 -7.01
CA SER A 53 -11.50 2.18 -7.34
C SER A 53 -11.63 3.03 -6.08
N THR A 54 -11.43 4.34 -6.23
CA THR A 54 -11.82 5.35 -5.26
C THR A 54 -13.24 5.89 -5.48
N VAL A 55 -13.92 5.47 -6.55
CA VAL A 55 -15.26 5.94 -6.90
C VAL A 55 -16.30 4.95 -6.37
N GLU A 56 -17.33 5.44 -5.70
CA GLU A 56 -18.40 4.60 -5.13
C GLU A 56 -19.07 3.72 -6.18
N GLY A 57 -19.34 2.46 -5.82
CA GLY A 57 -19.97 1.48 -6.70
C GLY A 57 -19.12 1.00 -7.88
N THR A 58 -17.95 1.60 -8.12
CA THR A 58 -17.11 1.29 -9.28
C THR A 58 -16.22 0.07 -9.02
N ARG A 59 -16.42 -0.98 -9.80
CA ARG A 59 -15.61 -2.21 -9.77
C ARG A 59 -14.62 -2.22 -10.94
N ILE A 60 -13.33 -2.39 -10.63
CA ILE A 60 -12.28 -2.64 -11.65
C ILE A 60 -11.99 -4.14 -11.68
N VAL A 61 -11.28 -4.63 -10.66
CA VAL A 61 -11.10 -6.07 -10.39
C VAL A 61 -11.65 -6.39 -9.01
N GLY A 62 -11.21 -5.62 -8.02
CA GLY A 62 -11.66 -5.63 -6.63
C GLY A 62 -12.79 -4.64 -6.35
N PRO A 63 -13.31 -4.63 -5.11
CA PRO A 63 -14.31 -3.66 -4.67
C PRO A 63 -13.72 -2.25 -4.57
N SER A 64 -14.59 -1.24 -4.71
CA SER A 64 -14.24 0.15 -4.38
C SER A 64 -13.96 0.34 -2.90
N PHE A 65 -13.05 1.26 -2.58
CA PHE A 65 -12.78 1.70 -1.21
C PHE A 65 -13.67 2.84 -0.73
N ALA A 66 -14.39 3.51 -1.64
CA ALA A 66 -15.31 4.58 -1.26
C ALA A 66 -16.36 4.06 -0.29
N LYS A 67 -16.52 4.78 0.82
CA LYS A 67 -17.47 4.49 1.90
C LYS A 67 -17.32 3.12 2.53
N SER A 68 -16.23 2.39 2.31
CA SER A 68 -16.06 1.03 2.84
C SER A 68 -15.69 1.02 4.33
N TYR A 69 -14.92 2.00 4.79
CA TYR A 69 -14.45 2.04 6.18
C TYR A 69 -15.60 2.12 7.19
N GLY A 70 -15.56 1.25 8.19
CA GLY A 70 -16.57 1.13 9.24
C GLY A 70 -17.82 0.34 8.84
N GLN A 71 -17.98 -0.04 7.58
CA GLN A 71 -19.10 -0.87 7.13
C GLN A 71 -18.92 -2.32 7.57
N THR A 72 -20.04 -3.01 7.75
CA THR A 72 -20.04 -4.47 7.87
C THR A 72 -20.00 -5.09 6.48
N ILE A 73 -19.08 -6.01 6.26
CA ILE A 73 -18.92 -6.77 5.03
C ILE A 73 -19.19 -8.25 5.29
N LYS A 74 -19.75 -8.95 4.31
CA LYS A 74 -19.79 -10.42 4.29
C LYS A 74 -18.51 -10.98 3.72
N THR A 75 -17.92 -11.95 4.41
CA THR A 75 -16.79 -12.73 3.91
C THR A 75 -17.28 -13.85 3.00
N ALA A 76 -16.37 -14.44 2.22
CA ALA A 76 -16.60 -15.61 1.39
C ALA A 76 -17.11 -16.82 2.19
N LYS A 77 -16.82 -16.86 3.49
CA LYS A 77 -17.25 -17.90 4.44
C LYS A 77 -18.66 -17.65 4.98
N GLY A 78 -19.27 -16.51 4.65
CA GLY A 78 -20.59 -16.09 5.12
C GLY A 78 -20.57 -15.36 6.46
N GLU A 79 -19.40 -15.03 6.99
CA GLU A 79 -19.24 -14.31 8.26
C GLU A 79 -19.37 -12.80 8.05
N ASP A 80 -19.94 -12.12 9.04
CA ASP A 80 -20.00 -10.66 9.05
C ASP A 80 -18.77 -10.10 9.76
N VAL A 81 -17.95 -9.32 9.04
CA VAL A 81 -16.72 -8.70 9.54
C VAL A 81 -16.80 -7.19 9.34
N LYS A 82 -16.24 -6.42 10.27
CA LYS A 82 -16.17 -4.96 10.15
C LYS A 82 -14.95 -4.57 9.31
N PHE A 83 -15.15 -3.68 8.35
CA PHE A 83 -14.03 -3.08 7.58
C PHE A 83 -13.36 -2.01 8.46
N ASP A 84 -12.52 -2.45 9.40
CA ASP A 84 -11.74 -1.60 10.31
C ASP A 84 -10.23 -1.72 10.05
N GLN A 85 -9.43 -1.08 10.90
CA GLN A 85 -7.97 -1.06 10.75
C GLN A 85 -7.35 -2.46 10.81
N GLN A 86 -7.90 -3.36 11.64
CA GLN A 86 -7.41 -4.73 11.77
C GLN A 86 -7.71 -5.50 10.48
N TYR A 87 -8.93 -5.38 9.96
CA TYR A 87 -9.32 -6.00 8.69
C TYR A 87 -8.48 -5.49 7.53
N ILE A 88 -8.23 -4.17 7.46
CA ILE A 88 -7.39 -3.55 6.43
C ILE A 88 -5.98 -4.15 6.47
N ARG A 89 -5.36 -4.16 7.66
CA ARG A 89 -4.01 -4.69 7.84
C ARG A 89 -3.93 -6.15 7.43
N GLN A 90 -4.87 -6.97 7.90
CA GLN A 90 -4.92 -8.39 7.56
C GLN A 90 -5.13 -8.58 6.06
N SER A 91 -6.00 -7.79 5.42
CA SER A 91 -6.26 -7.91 3.99
C SER A 91 -5.05 -7.54 3.12
N ILE A 92 -4.21 -6.60 3.56
CA ILE A 92 -2.99 -6.19 2.85
C ILE A 92 -1.88 -7.26 2.98
N LEU A 93 -1.74 -7.86 4.16
CA LEU A 93 -0.69 -8.85 4.44
C LEU A 93 -1.10 -10.27 4.03
N GLU A 94 -2.35 -10.64 4.29
CA GLU A 94 -2.94 -11.96 4.13
C GLU A 94 -4.29 -11.87 3.38
N PRO A 95 -4.31 -11.47 2.09
CA PRO A 95 -5.55 -11.18 1.35
C PRO A 95 -6.52 -12.37 1.22
N GLN A 96 -6.06 -13.60 1.43
CA GLN A 96 -6.92 -14.80 1.39
C GLN A 96 -7.61 -15.11 2.72
N ALA A 97 -7.18 -14.50 3.84
CA ALA A 97 -7.66 -14.89 5.16
C ALA A 97 -9.16 -14.59 5.31
N GLU A 98 -9.57 -13.36 4.98
CA GLU A 98 -10.95 -12.87 5.08
C GLU A 98 -11.42 -12.18 3.79
N ALA A 99 -11.36 -12.93 2.68
CA ALA A 99 -11.83 -12.45 1.39
C ALA A 99 -13.32 -12.09 1.43
N ARG A 100 -13.71 -10.97 0.83
CA ARG A 100 -15.12 -10.54 0.73
C ARG A 100 -15.93 -11.51 -0.14
N GLU A 101 -17.20 -11.67 0.17
CA GLU A 101 -18.16 -12.40 -0.67
C GLU A 101 -18.13 -11.89 -2.13
N GLY A 102 -18.08 -12.81 -3.08
CA GLY A 102 -17.96 -12.50 -4.51
C GLY A 102 -16.52 -12.22 -5.00
N TYR A 103 -15.53 -12.23 -4.10
CA TYR A 103 -14.10 -12.04 -4.39
C TYR A 103 -13.26 -13.23 -3.89
N GLN A 104 -13.85 -14.43 -3.85
CA GLN A 104 -13.22 -15.66 -3.34
C GLN A 104 -11.94 -16.04 -4.10
N ASN A 105 -11.83 -15.62 -5.37
CA ASN A 105 -10.62 -15.77 -6.17
C ASN A 105 -9.58 -14.69 -5.84
N ALA A 106 -9.44 -14.35 -4.55
CA ALA A 106 -8.52 -13.32 -4.08
C ALA A 106 -7.05 -13.62 -4.45
N SER A 107 -6.75 -14.76 -5.10
CA SER A 107 -5.49 -15.00 -5.83
C SER A 107 -5.06 -13.84 -6.74
N GLN A 108 -5.97 -12.93 -7.12
CA GLN A 108 -5.65 -11.72 -7.88
C GLN A 108 -5.11 -10.56 -7.02
N MET A 109 -5.34 -10.55 -5.71
CA MET A 109 -4.77 -9.57 -4.79
C MET A 109 -3.43 -10.10 -4.25
N PRO A 110 -2.29 -9.47 -4.58
CA PRO A 110 -0.99 -9.91 -4.08
C PRO A 110 -0.86 -9.62 -2.58
N SER A 111 -0.11 -10.46 -1.87
CA SER A 111 0.34 -10.15 -0.51
C SER A 111 1.43 -9.08 -0.55
N PHE A 112 1.34 -8.13 0.38
CA PHE A 112 2.35 -7.09 0.60
C PHE A 112 3.25 -7.38 1.82
N GLN A 113 3.19 -8.60 2.36
CA GLN A 113 4.07 -9.01 3.45
C GLN A 113 5.54 -8.88 3.06
N GLY A 114 6.31 -8.17 3.89
CA GLY A 114 7.72 -7.86 3.63
C GLY A 114 7.97 -6.83 2.52
N LYS A 115 6.93 -6.27 1.90
CA LYS A 115 7.03 -5.19 0.89
C LYS A 115 6.69 -3.82 1.47
N LEU A 116 5.86 -3.79 2.51
CA LEU A 116 5.47 -2.58 3.24
C LEU A 116 6.04 -2.64 4.65
N ASN A 117 6.55 -1.51 5.12
CA ASN A 117 6.87 -1.31 6.53
C ASN A 117 5.65 -0.81 7.32
N GLU A 118 5.80 -0.65 8.64
CA GLU A 118 4.71 -0.24 9.53
C GLU A 118 4.18 1.16 9.22
N ASP A 119 5.06 2.12 8.94
CA ASP A 119 4.67 3.49 8.62
C ASP A 119 3.85 3.54 7.32
N GLN A 120 4.23 2.75 6.32
CA GLN A 120 3.51 2.63 5.05
C GLN A 120 2.14 1.94 5.23
N LEU A 121 2.07 0.92 6.10
CA LEU A 121 0.79 0.28 6.44
C LEU A 121 -0.14 1.26 7.18
N SER A 122 0.41 2.06 8.09
CA SER A 122 -0.34 3.11 8.79
C SER A 122 -0.88 4.14 7.80
N ALA A 123 -0.02 4.64 6.90
CA ALA A 123 -0.40 5.59 5.86
C ALA A 123 -1.51 5.07 4.94
N LEU A 124 -1.38 3.83 4.44
CA LEU A 124 -2.43 3.19 3.65
C LEU A 124 -3.74 3.04 4.42
N THR A 125 -3.66 2.73 5.71
CA THR A 125 -4.83 2.63 6.58
C THR A 125 -5.48 4.01 6.77
N ALA A 126 -4.71 5.06 7.01
CA ALA A 126 -5.21 6.43 7.13
C ALA A 126 -5.91 6.90 5.86
N PHE A 127 -5.36 6.60 4.68
CA PHE A 127 -6.02 6.83 3.40
C PHE A 127 -7.38 6.10 3.32
N LEU A 128 -7.43 4.80 3.64
CA LEU A 128 -8.68 4.04 3.60
C LEU A 128 -9.71 4.54 4.64
N VAL A 129 -9.26 5.07 5.78
CA VAL A 129 -10.14 5.74 6.75
C VAL A 129 -10.72 7.03 6.16
N ALA A 130 -9.91 7.82 5.45
CA ALA A 130 -10.34 9.07 4.81
C ALA A 130 -11.39 8.82 3.70
N MET A 131 -11.38 7.64 3.06
CA MET A 131 -12.37 7.22 2.06
C MET A 131 -13.82 7.09 2.59
N LYS A 132 -14.09 7.35 3.88
CA LYS A 132 -15.46 7.54 4.39
C LYS A 132 -16.04 8.92 4.05
N ASP A 133 -15.18 9.92 3.87
CA ASP A 133 -15.58 11.30 3.68
C ASP A 133 -15.93 11.58 2.21
N GLU A 134 -17.03 12.29 1.96
CA GLU A 134 -17.49 12.60 0.61
C GLU A 134 -16.58 13.59 -0.11
N ALA A 135 -16.09 14.61 0.60
CA ALA A 135 -15.20 15.60 0.02
C ALA A 135 -13.87 14.95 -0.37
N PHE A 136 -13.37 14.02 0.45
CA PHE A 136 -12.17 13.27 0.11
C PHE A 136 -12.37 12.38 -1.11
N ILE A 137 -13.48 11.63 -1.19
CA ILE A 137 -13.80 10.79 -2.37
C ILE A 137 -13.83 11.63 -3.66
N GLN A 138 -14.47 12.80 -3.61
CA GLN A 138 -14.57 13.70 -4.76
C GLN A 138 -13.19 14.23 -5.18
N ALA A 139 -12.35 14.62 -4.21
CA ALA A 139 -11.01 15.09 -4.47
C ALA A 139 -10.13 14.04 -5.18
N VAL A 140 -10.28 12.75 -4.85
CA VAL A 140 -9.47 11.67 -5.46
C VAL A 140 -10.16 10.93 -6.61
N ALA A 141 -11.34 11.39 -7.05
CA ALA A 141 -12.16 10.68 -8.04
C ALA A 141 -11.47 10.59 -9.40
N ASP A 142 -10.69 11.60 -9.77
CA ASP A 142 -9.94 11.65 -11.02
C ASP A 142 -8.62 10.86 -10.97
N GLY A 143 -8.33 10.21 -9.84
CA GLY A 143 -7.14 9.38 -9.63
C GLY A 143 -5.87 10.17 -9.34
N ASP A 144 -6.00 11.47 -9.10
CA ASP A 144 -4.96 12.36 -8.59
C ASP A 144 -5.46 13.10 -7.35
N LEU A 145 -4.55 13.70 -6.58
CA LEU A 145 -4.87 14.54 -5.44
C LEU A 145 -4.09 15.83 -5.59
N SER A 146 -4.75 16.88 -6.11
CA SER A 146 -4.08 18.12 -6.46
C SER A 146 -3.65 18.90 -5.22
N GLU A 147 -2.71 19.84 -5.35
CA GLU A 147 -2.31 20.71 -4.24
C GLU A 147 -3.49 21.52 -3.69
N ALA A 148 -4.40 21.96 -4.55
CA ALA A 148 -5.61 22.66 -4.14
C ALA A 148 -6.54 21.75 -3.30
N ASP A 149 -6.66 20.48 -3.69
CA ASP A 149 -7.44 19.50 -2.92
C ASP A 149 -6.79 19.26 -1.56
N LYS A 150 -5.47 19.06 -1.53
CA LYS A 150 -4.71 18.90 -0.27
C LYS A 150 -4.91 20.08 0.66
N GLU A 151 -4.84 21.30 0.14
CA GLU A 151 -5.08 22.52 0.92
C GLU A 151 -6.51 22.57 1.47
N SER A 152 -7.51 22.31 0.62
CA SER A 152 -8.92 22.31 1.02
C SER A 152 -9.27 21.24 2.07
N LEU A 153 -8.54 20.12 2.05
CA LEU A 153 -8.73 18.98 2.94
C LEU A 153 -7.80 19.02 4.18
N GLY A 154 -6.94 20.05 4.31
CA GLY A 154 -5.97 20.15 5.41
C GLY A 154 -4.88 19.07 5.37
N LEU A 155 -4.54 18.58 4.18
CA LEU A 155 -3.56 17.52 3.93
C LEU A 155 -2.18 18.05 3.51
N THR A 156 -1.94 19.35 3.69
CA THR A 156 -0.67 19.99 3.35
C THR A 156 0.44 19.58 4.31
N ASP A 157 1.67 19.51 3.83
CA ASP A 157 2.87 19.17 4.63
C ASP A 157 3.30 20.29 5.60
N THR A 158 2.43 21.29 5.81
CA THR A 158 2.63 22.31 6.83
C THR A 158 2.48 21.66 8.20
N ALA A 159 3.61 21.43 8.86
CA ALA A 159 3.67 21.18 10.29
C ALA A 159 2.93 22.30 11.03
N THR A 160 1.65 22.09 11.32
CA THR A 160 0.94 22.84 12.34
C THR A 160 1.56 22.45 13.67
N ALA A 161 2.49 23.29 14.11
CA ALA A 161 3.00 23.31 15.46
C ALA A 161 1.85 23.54 16.43
N GLU A 162 1.25 22.45 16.92
CA GLU A 162 0.53 22.40 18.20
C GLU A 162 0.95 21.10 18.89
N ALA A 163 2.25 21.03 19.24
CA ALA A 163 2.78 20.02 20.12
C ALA A 163 2.46 20.41 21.57
N GLY A 164 1.31 19.93 22.05
CA GLY A 164 1.01 19.86 23.48
C GLY A 164 1.46 18.52 24.05
N SER A 165 2.20 18.61 25.16
CA SER A 165 2.48 17.55 26.15
C SER A 165 3.65 16.61 25.87
N ASP A 166 4.84 17.08 26.27
CA ASP A 166 5.61 16.50 27.38
C ASP A 166 5.44 14.98 27.62
N ALA A 167 6.42 14.21 27.15
CA ALA A 167 6.73 12.88 27.65
C ALA A 167 8.23 12.61 27.45
N GLU A 168 8.99 13.05 28.45
CA GLU A 168 10.33 12.58 28.80
C GLU A 168 10.50 11.06 28.59
N LYS A 169 11.52 10.65 27.83
CA LYS A 169 12.05 9.28 27.86
C LYS A 169 13.58 9.33 27.86
N PRO A 170 14.27 8.82 28.89
CA PRO A 170 15.71 8.75 28.87
C PRO A 170 16.22 7.49 28.15
N ALA A 171 17.38 7.71 27.53
CA ALA A 171 18.57 6.86 27.43
C ALA A 171 18.46 5.44 26.87
N ALA A 172 19.23 5.27 25.79
CA ALA A 172 19.69 4.03 25.21
C ALA A 172 20.63 3.27 26.15
N GLU A 173 20.61 1.94 26.06
CA GLU A 173 21.71 1.08 26.49
C GLU A 173 21.76 -0.16 25.57
N THR A 174 22.87 -0.28 24.82
CA THR A 174 23.35 -1.54 24.23
C THR A 174 24.60 -1.94 25.02
N PRO A 175 24.75 -3.23 25.34
CA PRO A 175 25.95 -3.96 24.91
C PRO A 175 25.59 -5.41 24.52
N GLU A 176 26.12 -5.99 23.45
CA GLU A 176 27.47 -6.52 23.20
C GLU A 176 27.42 -8.06 23.13
N LYS A 177 28.07 -8.59 22.09
CA LYS A 177 28.22 -10.00 21.71
C LYS A 177 29.29 -10.67 22.60
N PRO A 178 29.28 -12.01 22.72
CA PRO A 178 30.56 -12.70 22.50
C PRO A 178 30.48 -13.88 21.52
N ALA A 179 31.62 -14.13 20.91
CA ALA A 179 31.92 -15.22 20.00
C ALA A 179 32.24 -16.53 20.74
N GLY A 180 32.16 -17.65 20.01
CA GLY A 180 32.66 -18.96 20.44
C GLY A 180 32.72 -19.95 19.27
N GLU A 181 33.92 -20.10 18.70
CA GLU A 181 34.47 -21.22 17.90
C GLU A 181 34.20 -22.61 18.54
N ALA A 182 34.39 -23.79 17.95
CA ALA A 182 34.69 -24.36 16.64
C ALA A 182 34.76 -25.90 16.85
N SER A 183 34.91 -26.67 15.76
CA SER A 183 35.34 -28.09 15.66
C SER A 183 34.26 -29.03 15.14
N THR A 184 34.46 -29.99 14.23
CA THR A 184 35.59 -30.42 13.39
C THR A 184 34.99 -31.45 12.41
N GLU A 185 35.32 -31.36 11.13
CA GLU A 185 35.13 -32.40 10.09
C GLU A 185 35.95 -33.68 10.42
N PRO A 186 35.80 -34.87 9.78
CA PRO A 186 35.99 -34.98 8.34
C PRO A 186 35.31 -36.16 7.57
N ALA A 187 35.45 -36.06 6.24
CA ALA A 187 35.87 -37.12 5.30
C ALA A 187 34.85 -38.05 4.60
N SER A 188 34.71 -37.80 3.28
CA SER A 188 35.04 -38.72 2.15
C SER A 188 34.01 -39.80 1.73
N GLU A 189 33.24 -39.61 0.65
CA GLU A 189 33.49 -39.96 -0.79
C GLU A 189 33.12 -41.44 -1.16
N PRO A 190 32.95 -41.84 -2.47
CA PRO A 190 32.20 -41.24 -3.58
C PRO A 190 31.39 -42.29 -4.43
N SER A 191 30.80 -41.83 -5.54
CA SER A 191 30.49 -42.54 -6.82
C SER A 191 29.47 -43.69 -6.88
N GLU A 192 28.48 -43.55 -7.79
CA GLU A 192 28.34 -44.34 -9.04
C GLU A 192 26.85 -44.64 -9.43
N SER A 193 26.40 -44.08 -10.57
CA SER A 193 25.29 -44.59 -11.42
C SER A 193 25.75 -45.89 -12.14
N PRO A 194 24.94 -46.74 -12.82
CA PRO A 194 23.65 -46.51 -13.55
C PRO A 194 22.73 -47.79 -13.53
N PRO A 195 21.99 -48.21 -14.59
CA PRO A 195 21.01 -47.55 -15.48
C PRO A 195 19.58 -48.16 -15.38
N ALA A 196 18.63 -47.53 -16.09
CA ALA A 196 17.25 -48.02 -16.31
C ALA A 196 17.17 -49.38 -17.06
N PRO A 197 16.03 -50.08 -16.92
CA PRO A 197 15.43 -50.76 -18.07
C PRO A 197 13.96 -50.42 -18.32
N LYS A 198 13.61 -50.48 -19.60
CA LYS A 198 12.30 -50.30 -20.23
C LYS A 198 11.30 -51.37 -19.81
N THR A 199 10.03 -50.98 -19.67
CA THR A 199 8.84 -51.68 -20.22
C THR A 199 7.73 -50.67 -20.42
#